data_AF-A0A7V8V895-F1
#
_entry.id   AF-A0A7V8V895-F1
#
_cell.length_a   1.000
_cell.length_b   1.000
_cell.length_c   1.000
_cell.angle_alpha   90.00
_cell.angle_beta   90.00
_cell.angle_gamma   90.00
#
_symmetry.space_group_name_H-M   'P 1'
#
loop_
_entity.id
_entity.type
_entity.pdbx_description
1 polymer ?
#
loop_
_entity_poly.entity_id
_entity_poly.type
_entity_poly.pdbx_seq_one_letter_code
_entity_poly.pdbx_strand_id
1 'polypeptide(L)'
;MSDLKKLEATIRRGQKAFFDAARALLEIERRKLWQPQFASIVEYAAARFDFSGCDVSRYRNAGLVLENLADFEQLPSNEAQCRALACLKHKEPQVKVWQALLESGDSISARTIEETAQRLLNDEEDDEQPVEVEEARTAIHEVVTAVKFLQAAKDRVQSLDEVGRTSLIKQIEIVEAEIVQLRESLLPVSIAA
;
A
#
# COMPACT_ATOMS: atom_id res chain seq x y z
N MET A 1 -22.13 7.91 45.22
CA MET A 1 -21.44 7.32 44.05
C MET A 1 -20.31 6.44 44.60
N SER A 2 -20.35 5.12 44.36
CA SER A 2 -19.34 4.17 44.87
C SER A 2 -17.93 4.53 44.39
N ASP A 3 -16.90 4.32 45.21
CA ASP A 3 -15.51 4.64 44.87
C ASP A 3 -15.01 3.88 43.64
N LEU A 4 -15.54 2.68 43.38
CA LEU A 4 -15.30 1.94 42.15
C LEU A 4 -15.63 2.77 40.90
N LYS A 5 -16.81 3.43 40.88
CA LYS A 5 -17.25 4.24 39.74
C LYS A 5 -16.33 5.45 39.49
N LYS A 6 -15.75 6.03 40.55
CA LYS A 6 -14.79 7.15 40.44
C LYS A 6 -13.47 6.69 39.83
N LEU A 7 -12.98 5.52 40.24
CA LEU A 7 -11.75 4.93 39.72
C LEU A 7 -11.92 4.53 38.25
N GLU A 8 -13.03 3.88 37.89
CA GLU A 8 -13.35 3.55 36.49
C GLU A 8 -13.44 4.79 35.60
N ALA A 9 -14.05 5.88 36.09
CA ALA A 9 -14.09 7.15 35.35
C ALA A 9 -12.69 7.72 35.11
N THR A 10 -11.76 7.54 36.06
CA THR A 10 -10.37 7.96 35.92
C THR A 10 -9.64 7.13 34.86
N ILE A 11 -9.85 5.81 34.85
CA ILE A 11 -9.29 4.91 33.82
C ILE A 11 -9.79 5.30 32.42
N ARG A 12 -11.10 5.49 32.24
CA ARG A 12 -11.68 5.91 30.95
C ARG A 12 -11.12 7.24 30.46
N ARG A 13 -10.90 8.19 31.38
CA ARG A 13 -10.30 9.48 31.05
C ARG A 13 -8.86 9.33 30.55
N GLY A 14 -8.08 8.45 31.18
CA GLY A 14 -6.71 8.13 30.75
C GLY A 14 -6.67 7.49 29.37
N GLN A 15 -7.58 6.55 29.09
CA GLN A 15 -7.72 5.94 27.75
C GLN A 15 -8.05 6.98 26.68
N LYS A 16 -8.99 7.89 26.97
CA LYS A 16 -9.33 8.98 26.04
C LYS A 16 -8.14 9.93 25.82
N ALA A 17 -7.45 10.31 26.90
CA ALA A 17 -6.27 11.17 26.82
C ALA A 17 -5.15 10.56 25.96
N PHE A 18 -4.97 9.24 26.01
CA PHE A 18 -4.05 8.53 25.12
C PHE A 18 -4.43 8.73 23.64
N PHE A 19 -5.70 8.59 23.29
CA PHE A 19 -6.15 8.80 21.90
C PHE A 19 -6.03 10.25 21.43
N ASP A 20 -6.35 11.20 22.31
CA ASP A 20 -6.18 12.63 22.00
C ASP A 20 -4.69 12.96 21.77
N ALA A 21 -3.78 12.41 22.60
CA ALA A 21 -2.34 12.55 22.42
C ALA A 21 -1.82 11.87 21.15
N ALA A 22 -2.33 10.67 20.81
CA ALA A 22 -1.96 9.96 19.59
C ALA A 22 -2.30 10.76 18.32
N ARG A 23 -3.52 11.31 18.25
CA ARG A 23 -3.94 12.20 17.15
C ARG A 23 -3.12 13.48 17.09
N ALA A 24 -2.89 14.12 18.24
CA ALA A 24 -2.10 15.34 18.31
C ALA A 24 -0.65 15.12 17.85
N LEU A 25 -0.01 14.04 18.28
CA LEU A 25 1.36 13.71 17.88
C LEU A 25 1.45 13.46 16.37
N LEU A 26 0.48 12.74 15.80
CA LEU A 26 0.42 12.50 14.36
C LEU A 26 0.24 13.79 13.56
N GLU A 27 -0.61 14.71 14.04
CA GLU A 27 -0.83 16.01 13.40
C GLU A 27 0.42 16.92 13.48
N ILE A 28 1.11 16.93 14.63
CA ILE A 28 2.40 17.62 14.80
C ILE A 28 3.43 17.08 13.81
N GLU A 29 3.50 15.77 13.64
CA GLU A 29 4.41 15.12 12.71
C GLU A 29 4.09 15.50 11.25
N ARG A 30 2.82 15.37 10.84
CA ARG A 30 2.36 15.70 9.48
C ARG A 30 2.67 17.13 9.08
N ARG A 31 2.40 18.07 9.97
CA ARG A 31 2.66 19.49 9.76
C ARG A 31 4.09 19.90 10.06
N LYS A 32 4.93 18.96 10.51
CA LYS A 32 6.32 19.17 10.88
C LYS A 32 6.52 20.34 11.86
N LEU A 33 5.59 20.52 12.81
CA LEU A 33 5.56 21.67 13.72
C LEU A 33 6.74 21.72 14.70
N TRP A 34 7.52 20.65 14.78
CA TRP A 34 8.77 20.57 15.56
C TRP A 34 9.97 21.22 14.83
N GLN A 35 9.85 21.49 13.53
CA GLN A 35 10.91 22.18 12.78
C GLN A 35 10.82 23.70 12.96
N PRO A 36 11.97 24.41 12.90
CA PRO A 36 13.33 23.89 12.70
C PRO A 36 14.07 23.50 13.99
N GLN A 37 13.41 23.54 15.15
CA GLN A 37 14.06 23.44 16.47
C GLN A 37 14.63 22.05 16.80
N PHE A 38 14.05 20.99 16.23
CA PHE A 38 14.46 19.60 16.44
C PHE A 38 14.80 18.96 15.10
N ALA A 39 15.64 17.91 15.09
CA ALA A 39 16.03 17.19 13.86
C ALA A 39 15.08 16.04 13.51
N SER A 40 14.34 15.51 14.50
CA SER A 40 13.34 14.47 14.29
C SER A 40 12.15 14.61 15.24
N ILE A 41 11.02 13.98 14.89
CA ILE A 41 9.85 13.89 15.78
C ILE A 41 10.18 13.14 17.08
N VAL A 42 11.10 12.17 17.03
CA VAL A 42 11.52 11.38 18.21
C VAL A 42 12.27 12.27 19.19
N GLU A 43 13.21 13.09 18.71
CA GLU A 43 13.94 14.04 19.52
C GLU A 43 13.01 15.08 20.15
N TYR A 44 12.07 15.63 19.37
CA TYR A 44 11.05 16.55 19.86
C TYR A 44 10.20 15.93 20.98
N ALA A 45 9.70 14.70 20.77
CA ALA A 45 8.83 14.04 21.72
C ALA A 45 9.57 13.63 23.00
N ALA A 46 10.84 13.22 22.89
CA ALA A 46 11.71 12.97 24.03
C ALA A 46 11.92 14.26 24.85
N ALA A 47 12.23 15.38 24.20
CA ALA A 47 12.53 16.64 24.88
C ALA A 47 11.29 17.32 25.51
N ARG A 48 10.08 17.10 24.97
CA ARG A 48 8.85 17.76 25.45
C ARG A 48 7.98 16.90 26.36
N PHE A 49 8.04 15.58 26.21
CA PHE A 49 7.11 14.65 26.87
C PHE A 49 7.79 13.43 27.50
N ASP A 50 9.14 13.38 27.52
CA ASP A 50 9.92 12.24 28.01
C ASP A 50 9.59 10.92 27.29
N PHE A 51 9.18 10.99 26.02
CA PHE A 51 8.84 9.81 25.22
C PHE A 51 10.09 9.12 24.68
N SER A 52 10.15 7.79 24.83
CA SER A 52 11.12 6.96 24.11
C SER A 52 10.75 6.82 22.62
N GLY A 53 11.67 6.34 21.78
CA GLY A 53 11.34 6.01 20.39
C GLY A 53 10.22 4.96 20.25
N CYS A 54 10.14 4.02 21.21
CA CYS A 54 9.04 3.05 21.30
C CYS A 54 7.71 3.74 21.62
N ASP A 55 7.71 4.72 22.52
CA ASP A 55 6.51 5.51 22.84
C ASP A 55 6.02 6.28 21.62
N VAL A 56 6.92 6.98 20.92
CA VAL A 56 6.57 7.73 19.71
C VAL A 56 5.95 6.81 18.67
N SER A 57 6.55 5.65 18.43
CA SER A 57 6.02 4.64 17.51
C SER A 57 4.64 4.15 17.95
N ARG A 58 4.44 3.89 19.24
CA ARG A 58 3.16 3.46 19.82
C ARG A 58 2.07 4.52 19.60
N TYR A 59 2.32 5.79 19.92
CA TYR A 59 1.35 6.87 19.72
C TYR A 59 1.06 7.11 18.24
N ARG A 60 2.09 7.11 17.38
CA ARG A 60 1.94 7.29 15.94
C ARG A 60 1.09 6.18 15.32
N ASN A 61 1.39 4.93 15.64
CA ASN A 61 0.64 3.77 15.14
C ASN A 61 -0.81 3.79 15.60
N ALA A 62 -1.07 4.14 16.86
CA ALA A 62 -2.44 4.30 17.36
C ALA A 62 -3.19 5.43 16.62
N GLY A 63 -2.54 6.56 16.38
CA GLY A 63 -3.11 7.67 15.60
C GLY A 63 -3.51 7.24 14.20
N LEU A 64 -2.63 6.52 13.49
CA LEU A 64 -2.91 6.00 12.14
C LEU A 64 -4.08 5.02 12.13
N VAL A 65 -4.15 4.09 13.09
CA VAL A 65 -5.28 3.16 13.22
C VAL A 65 -6.60 3.91 13.43
N LEU A 66 -6.61 4.92 14.30
CA LEU A 66 -7.81 5.72 14.57
C LEU A 66 -8.30 6.49 13.34
N GLU A 67 -7.39 6.94 12.47
CA GLU A 67 -7.75 7.60 11.22
C GLU A 67 -8.21 6.62 10.14
N ASN A 68 -7.56 5.46 10.05
CA ASN A 68 -7.95 4.41 9.13
C ASN A 68 -9.37 3.92 9.39
N LEU A 69 -9.78 3.94 10.67
CA LEU A 69 -11.12 3.54 11.12
C LEU A 69 -12.08 4.72 11.31
N ALA A 70 -11.74 5.94 10.88
CA ALA A 70 -12.54 7.14 11.16
C ALA A 70 -13.99 7.07 10.63
N ASP A 71 -14.24 6.24 9.62
CA ASP A 71 -15.57 6.05 9.01
C ASP A 71 -16.48 5.10 9.84
N PHE A 72 -15.95 4.45 10.88
CA PHE A 72 -16.73 3.59 11.77
C PHE A 72 -17.30 4.37 12.96
N GLU A 73 -18.56 4.10 13.32
CA GLU A 73 -19.19 4.69 14.50
C GLU A 73 -18.50 4.26 15.80
N GLN A 74 -18.07 3.00 15.86
CA GLN A 74 -17.36 2.44 17.01
C GLN A 74 -15.86 2.31 16.69
N LEU A 75 -15.06 3.13 17.36
CA LEU A 75 -13.60 3.09 17.31
C LEU A 75 -13.01 2.19 18.41
N PRO A 76 -11.71 1.82 18.30
CA PRO A 76 -11.00 1.18 19.40
C PRO A 76 -11.17 1.93 20.73
N SER A 77 -11.45 1.18 21.79
CA SER A 77 -11.73 1.71 23.13
C SER A 77 -10.49 1.79 24.03
N ASN A 78 -9.41 1.11 23.66
CA ASN A 78 -8.15 1.12 24.39
C ASN A 78 -6.91 0.97 23.48
N GLU A 79 -5.73 1.24 24.05
CA GLU A 79 -4.43 1.15 23.35
C GLU A 79 -4.13 -0.25 22.84
N ALA A 80 -4.51 -1.31 23.56
CA ALA A 80 -4.18 -2.67 23.20
C ALA A 80 -4.87 -3.09 21.89
N GLN A 81 -6.10 -2.65 21.67
CA GLN A 81 -6.80 -2.85 20.40
C GLN A 81 -6.11 -2.10 19.24
N CYS A 82 -5.73 -0.83 19.45
CA CYS A 82 -4.97 -0.08 18.45
C CYS A 82 -3.65 -0.78 18.11
N ARG A 83 -2.95 -1.31 19.12
CA ARG A 83 -1.67 -1.99 18.94
C ARG A 83 -1.83 -3.30 18.16
N ALA A 84 -2.86 -4.09 18.43
CA ALA A 84 -3.17 -5.29 17.66
C ALA A 84 -3.46 -4.96 16.19
N LEU A 85 -4.27 -3.94 15.92
CA LEU A 85 -4.56 -3.50 14.55
C LEU A 85 -3.32 -2.92 13.85
N ALA A 86 -2.45 -2.22 14.57
CA ALA A 86 -1.22 -1.67 13.99
C ALA A 86 -0.27 -2.75 13.45
N CYS A 87 -0.36 -3.99 13.94
CA CYS A 87 0.40 -5.13 13.41
C CYS A 87 0.02 -5.47 11.95
N LEU A 88 -1.18 -5.08 11.49
CA LEU A 88 -1.69 -5.40 10.15
C LEU A 88 -1.12 -4.52 9.03
N LYS A 89 -0.18 -3.59 9.34
CA LYS A 89 0.61 -2.70 8.46
C LYS A 89 -0.15 -1.79 7.47
N HIS A 90 -1.22 -2.25 6.82
CA HIS A 90 -1.99 -1.56 5.80
C HIS A 90 -3.41 -1.23 6.29
N LYS A 91 -4.04 -0.21 5.67
CA LYS A 91 -5.39 0.24 6.03
C LYS A 91 -6.45 -0.84 5.78
N GLU A 92 -6.38 -1.49 4.62
CA GLU A 92 -7.38 -2.47 4.18
C GLU A 92 -7.58 -3.64 5.15
N PRO A 93 -6.55 -4.39 5.58
CA PRO A 93 -6.73 -5.46 6.55
C PRO A 93 -7.20 -4.94 7.92
N GLN A 94 -6.82 -3.73 8.33
CA GLN A 94 -7.32 -3.11 9.57
C GLN A 94 -8.84 -2.88 9.51
N VAL A 95 -9.31 -2.29 8.40
CA VAL A 95 -10.73 -2.02 8.15
C VAL A 95 -11.51 -3.33 8.08
N LYS A 96 -11.01 -4.32 7.33
CA LYS A 96 -11.67 -5.62 7.14
C LYS A 96 -11.81 -6.39 8.47
N VAL A 97 -10.73 -6.47 9.26
CA VAL A 97 -10.75 -7.12 10.58
C VAL A 97 -11.69 -6.39 11.53
N TRP A 98 -11.64 -5.05 11.54
CA TRP A 98 -12.49 -4.25 12.42
C TRP A 98 -13.98 -4.41 12.08
N GLN A 99 -14.32 -4.37 10.79
CA GLN A 99 -15.68 -4.57 10.31
C GLN A 99 -16.20 -5.96 10.72
N ALA A 100 -15.42 -7.02 10.48
CA ALA A 100 -15.82 -8.39 10.83
C ALA A 100 -16.10 -8.55 12.34
N LEU A 101 -15.33 -7.87 13.19
CA LEU A 101 -15.53 -7.88 14.65
C LEU A 101 -16.78 -7.11 15.08
N LEU A 102 -17.09 -5.99 14.42
CA LEU A 102 -18.31 -5.25 14.69
C LEU A 102 -19.55 -6.04 14.27
N GLU A 103 -19.46 -6.77 13.14
CA GLU A 103 -20.54 -7.62 12.63
C GLU A 103 -20.77 -8.87 13.48
N SER A 104 -19.70 -9.46 14.08
CA SER A 104 -19.85 -10.64 14.93
C SER A 104 -20.54 -10.33 16.26
N GLY A 105 -20.45 -9.10 16.74
CA GLY A 105 -21.00 -8.67 18.03
C GLY A 105 -20.23 -9.21 19.25
N ASP A 106 -19.07 -9.83 19.03
CA ASP A 106 -18.24 -10.37 20.10
C ASP A 106 -17.51 -9.27 20.87
N SER A 107 -17.01 -9.61 22.07
CA SER A 107 -16.16 -8.70 22.82
C SER A 107 -14.87 -8.42 22.07
N ILE A 108 -14.67 -7.17 21.65
CA ILE A 108 -13.46 -6.76 20.94
C ILE A 108 -12.29 -6.64 21.93
N SER A 109 -11.33 -7.55 21.81
CA SER A 109 -10.09 -7.56 22.59
C SER A 109 -8.89 -7.66 21.64
N ALA A 110 -7.67 -7.40 22.14
CA ALA A 110 -6.46 -7.57 21.33
C ALA A 110 -6.35 -9.01 20.77
N ARG A 111 -6.72 -10.00 21.60
CA ARG A 111 -6.73 -11.42 21.21
C ARG A 111 -7.72 -11.72 20.09
N THR A 112 -8.96 -11.24 20.20
CA THR A 112 -9.97 -11.51 19.15
C THR A 112 -9.64 -10.78 17.85
N ILE A 113 -8.96 -9.62 17.92
CA ILE A 113 -8.40 -8.94 16.74
C ILE A 113 -7.34 -9.79 16.07
N GLU A 114 -6.39 -10.33 16.83
CA GLU A 114 -5.33 -11.21 16.31
C GLU A 114 -5.91 -12.50 15.71
N GLU A 115 -6.85 -13.15 16.40
CA GLU A 115 -7.52 -14.37 15.92
C GLU A 115 -8.33 -14.11 14.64
N THR A 116 -9.06 -12.99 14.57
CA THR A 116 -9.83 -12.61 13.37
C THR A 116 -8.92 -12.26 12.20
N ALA A 117 -7.83 -11.53 12.46
CA ALA A 117 -6.83 -11.22 11.46
C ALA A 117 -6.20 -12.49 10.90
N GLN A 118 -5.80 -13.43 11.76
CA GLN A 118 -5.22 -14.69 11.30
C GLN A 118 -6.19 -15.49 10.43
N ARG A 119 -7.46 -15.57 10.83
CA ARG A 119 -8.48 -16.24 10.03
C ARG A 119 -8.63 -15.61 8.65
N LEU A 120 -8.80 -14.28 8.59
CA LEU A 120 -9.02 -13.57 7.33
C LEU A 120 -7.80 -13.57 6.41
N LEU A 121 -6.58 -13.50 6.95
CA LEU A 121 -5.35 -13.56 6.15
C LEU A 121 -5.09 -14.98 5.63
N ASN A 122 -5.40 -16.02 6.42
CA ASN A 122 -5.29 -17.40 5.95
C ASN A 122 -6.33 -17.72 4.87
N ASP A 123 -7.55 -17.18 5.00
CA ASP A 123 -8.60 -17.34 3.98
C ASP A 123 -8.22 -16.65 2.65
N GLU A 124 -7.38 -15.61 2.68
CA GLU A 124 -6.85 -14.92 1.47
C GLU A 124 -5.69 -15.69 0.81
N GLU A 125 -4.84 -16.37 1.58
CA GLU A 125 -3.74 -17.19 1.03
C GLU A 125 -4.24 -18.41 0.23
N ASP A 126 -5.47 -18.88 0.48
CA ASP A 126 -6.09 -19.98 -0.28
C ASP A 126 -6.76 -19.50 -1.60
N ASP A 127 -7.08 -18.22 -1.74
CA ASP A 127 -7.69 -17.63 -2.96
C ASP A 127 -6.65 -16.97 -3.89
N GLU A 128 -5.47 -16.57 -3.39
CA GLU A 128 -4.35 -16.09 -4.21
C GLU A 128 -3.52 -17.23 -4.80
N GLN A 129 -3.99 -17.82 -5.90
CA GLN A 129 -3.07 -18.52 -6.80
C GLN A 129 -2.09 -17.49 -7.42
N PRO A 130 -0.76 -17.65 -7.27
CA PRO A 130 0.22 -16.67 -7.73
C PRO A 130 0.46 -16.81 -9.24
N VAL A 131 -0.53 -16.45 -10.06
CA VAL A 131 -0.43 -16.52 -11.54
C VAL A 131 -0.27 -15.13 -12.17
N GLU A 132 -0.79 -14.06 -11.55
CA GLU A 132 -0.81 -12.72 -12.16
C GLU A 132 0.53 -11.95 -12.09
N VAL A 133 1.33 -12.16 -11.04
CA VAL A 133 2.55 -11.33 -10.80
C VAL A 133 3.71 -11.70 -11.72
N GLU A 134 3.87 -12.99 -12.05
CA GLU A 134 4.95 -13.44 -12.94
C GLU A 134 4.61 -13.23 -14.43
N GLU A 135 3.34 -13.34 -14.82
CA GLU A 135 2.89 -12.96 -16.16
C GLU A 135 3.05 -11.44 -16.39
N ALA A 136 2.68 -10.62 -15.41
CA ALA A 136 2.90 -9.17 -15.47
C ALA A 136 4.39 -8.81 -15.53
N ARG A 137 5.25 -9.48 -14.78
CA ARG A 137 6.72 -9.30 -14.84
C ARG A 137 7.29 -9.67 -16.19
N THR A 138 6.82 -10.76 -16.79
CA THR A 138 7.25 -11.21 -18.11
C THR A 138 6.82 -10.21 -19.18
N ALA A 139 5.56 -9.76 -19.16
CA ALA A 139 5.06 -8.74 -20.08
C ALA A 139 5.83 -7.41 -19.94
N ILE A 140 6.13 -6.98 -18.72
CA ILE A 140 6.95 -5.77 -18.48
C ILE A 140 8.37 -5.95 -19.05
N HIS A 141 8.98 -7.12 -18.88
CA HIS A 141 10.31 -7.41 -19.41
C HIS A 141 10.35 -7.36 -20.94
N GLU A 142 9.34 -7.92 -21.60
CA GLU A 142 9.19 -7.90 -23.06
C GLU A 142 9.03 -6.46 -23.59
N VAL A 143 8.16 -5.66 -22.96
CA VAL A 143 7.96 -4.25 -23.33
C VAL A 143 9.25 -3.44 -23.15
N VAL A 144 9.95 -3.61 -22.02
CA VAL A 144 11.23 -2.92 -21.78
C VAL A 144 12.27 -3.31 -22.83
N THR A 145 12.30 -4.58 -23.23
CA THR A 145 13.21 -5.08 -24.26
C THR A 145 12.89 -4.48 -25.63
N ALA A 146 11.61 -4.45 -26.02
CA ALA A 146 11.17 -3.80 -27.26
C ALA A 146 11.52 -2.31 -27.30
N VAL A 147 11.34 -1.58 -26.18
CA VAL A 147 11.70 -0.15 -26.08
C VAL A 147 13.20 0.06 -26.30
N LYS A 148 14.07 -0.80 -25.75
CA LYS A 148 15.52 -0.71 -25.98
C LYS A 148 15.88 -0.90 -27.45
N PHE A 149 15.23 -1.83 -28.15
CA PHE A 149 15.44 -2.02 -29.58
C PHE A 149 15.02 -0.79 -30.39
N LEU A 150 13.86 -0.19 -30.07
CA LEU A 150 13.38 1.02 -30.74
C LEU A 150 14.30 2.22 -30.50
N GLN A 151 14.86 2.36 -29.30
CA GLN A 151 15.85 3.39 -29.00
C GLN A 151 17.13 3.20 -29.82
N ALA A 152 17.69 1.98 -29.85
CA ALA A 152 18.87 1.69 -30.66
C ALA A 152 18.63 1.93 -32.17
N ALA A 153 17.44 1.58 -32.67
CA ALA A 153 17.04 1.85 -34.05
C ALA A 153 16.94 3.36 -34.31
N LYS A 154 16.33 4.13 -33.39
CA LYS A 154 16.23 5.59 -33.47
C LYS A 154 17.61 6.25 -33.53
N ASP A 155 18.52 5.86 -32.65
CA ASP A 155 19.88 6.41 -32.60
C ASP A 155 20.64 6.14 -33.90
N ARG A 156 20.47 4.93 -34.46
CA ARG A 156 21.05 4.56 -35.75
C ARG A 156 20.49 5.40 -36.90
N VAL A 157 19.17 5.60 -36.97
CA VAL A 157 18.53 6.48 -37.98
C VAL A 157 19.02 7.93 -37.87
N GLN A 158 19.18 8.44 -36.65
CA GLN A 158 19.65 9.81 -36.40
C GLN A 158 21.11 10.00 -36.85
N SER A 159 21.93 8.95 -36.75
CA SER A 159 23.33 8.95 -37.19
C SER A 159 23.55 8.85 -38.71
N LEU A 160 22.51 8.52 -39.48
CA LEU A 160 22.61 8.40 -40.94
C LEU A 160 22.52 9.76 -41.65
N ASP A 161 23.26 9.89 -42.75
CA ASP A 161 23.13 10.97 -43.72
C ASP A 161 21.89 10.77 -44.64
N GLU A 162 21.63 11.71 -45.53
CA GLU A 162 20.44 11.72 -46.39
C GLU A 162 20.38 10.51 -47.34
N VAL A 163 21.54 10.04 -47.82
CA VAL A 163 21.68 8.85 -48.67
C VAL A 163 21.39 7.58 -47.85
N GLY A 164 21.96 7.48 -46.65
CA GLY A 164 21.74 6.38 -45.72
C GLY A 164 20.29 6.25 -45.29
N ARG A 165 19.60 7.37 -45.02
CA ARG A 165 18.17 7.37 -44.69
C ARG A 165 17.31 6.88 -45.85
N THR A 166 17.60 7.32 -47.07
CA THR A 166 16.87 6.89 -48.28
C THR A 166 17.06 5.40 -48.56
N SER A 167 18.27 4.89 -48.35
CA SER A 167 18.57 3.45 -48.46
C SER A 167 17.82 2.63 -47.40
N LEU A 168 17.78 3.12 -46.15
CA LEU A 168 17.08 2.46 -45.06
C LEU A 168 15.55 2.41 -45.29
N ILE A 169 14.95 3.49 -45.79
CA ILE A 169 13.52 3.53 -46.13
C ILE A 169 13.18 2.45 -47.17
N LYS A 170 13.99 2.33 -48.23
CA LYS A 170 13.79 1.27 -49.24
C LYS A 170 13.92 -0.13 -48.65
N GLN A 171 14.87 -0.35 -47.72
CA GLN A 171 15.01 -1.63 -47.04
C GLN A 171 13.81 -1.95 -46.15
N ILE A 172 13.25 -0.95 -45.46
CA ILE A 172 12.03 -1.09 -44.65
C ILE A 172 10.85 -1.46 -45.55
N GLU A 173 10.64 -0.76 -46.68
CA GLU A 173 9.56 -1.06 -47.64
C GLU A 173 9.63 -2.51 -48.17
N ILE A 174 10.84 -3.03 -48.41
CA ILE A 174 11.06 -4.42 -48.82
C ILE A 174 10.63 -5.39 -47.70
N VAL A 175 11.08 -5.15 -46.47
CA VAL A 175 10.73 -6.01 -45.32
C VAL A 175 9.23 -5.94 -45.01
N GLU A 176 8.60 -4.78 -45.14
CA GLU A 176 7.15 -4.63 -44.98
C GLU A 176 6.39 -5.46 -46.03
N ALA A 177 6.83 -5.44 -47.29
CA ALA A 177 6.24 -6.27 -48.34
C ALA A 177 6.39 -7.78 -48.05
N GLU A 178 7.55 -8.20 -47.55
CA GLU A 178 7.80 -9.60 -47.15
C GLU A 178 6.92 -10.01 -45.95
N ILE A 179 6.75 -9.15 -44.95
CA ILE A 179 5.88 -9.41 -43.79
C ILE A 179 4.42 -9.56 -44.23
N VAL A 180 3.94 -8.71 -45.15
CA VAL A 180 2.58 -8.80 -45.70
C VAL A 180 2.37 -10.13 -46.42
N GLN A 181 3.32 -10.55 -47.28
CA GLN A 181 3.26 -11.84 -47.96
C GLN A 181 3.26 -13.03 -46.98
N LEU A 182 4.10 -12.97 -45.94
CA LEU A 182 4.13 -13.99 -44.89
C LEU A 182 2.79 -14.05 -44.13
N ARG A 183 2.19 -12.91 -43.82
CA ARG A 183 0.86 -12.85 -43.16
C ARG A 183 -0.23 -13.45 -44.04
N GLU A 184 -0.23 -13.15 -45.33
CA GLU A 184 -1.20 -13.71 -46.29
C GLU A 184 -1.03 -15.22 -46.48
N SER A 185 0.20 -15.74 -46.46
CA SER A 185 0.47 -17.18 -46.54
C SER A 185 0.20 -17.96 -45.25
N LEU A 186 0.20 -17.27 -44.09
CA LEU A 186 -0.10 -17.86 -42.77
C LEU A 186 -1.58 -17.76 -42.36
N LEU A 187 -2.42 -17.04 -43.11
CA LEU A 187 -3.88 -17.07 -42.92
C LEU A 187 -4.44 -18.41 -43.44
N PRO A 188 -5.15 -19.20 -42.61
CA PRO A 188 -5.75 -20.44 -43.07
C PRO A 188 -6.85 -20.15 -44.11
N VAL A 189 -6.74 -20.76 -45.30
CA VAL A 189 -7.85 -20.87 -46.25
C VAL A 189 -8.93 -21.77 -45.64
N SER A 190 -9.81 -21.17 -44.85
CA SER A 190 -11.12 -21.69 -44.47
C SER A 190 -12.02 -20.45 -44.46
N ILE A 191 -12.89 -20.25 -45.42
CA ILE A 191 -14.15 -20.98 -45.60
C ILE A 191 -14.56 -20.89 -47.09
N ALA A 192 -14.69 -22.03 -47.76
CA ALA A 192 -15.61 -22.20 -48.88
C ALA A 192 -16.45 -23.44 -48.55
N ALA A 193 -17.64 -23.17 -48.00
CA ALA A 193 -18.77 -24.09 -48.03
C ALA A 193 -19.50 -23.92 -49.36
#